data_AF-A0A928JY72-F1
#
_entry.id   AF-A0A928JY72-F1
#
_cell.length_a   1.000
_cell.length_b   1.000
_cell.length_c   1.000
_cell.angle_alpha   90.00
_cell.angle_beta   90.00
_cell.angle_gamma   90.00
#
_symmetry.space_group_name_H-M   'P 1'
#
loop_
_entity.id
_entity.type
_entity.pdbx_description
1 polymer ?
#
loop_
_entity_poly.entity_id
_entity_poly.type
_entity_poly.pdbx_seq_one_letter_code
_entity_poly.pdbx_strand_id
1 'polypeptide(L)'
;MRNHEVTNPHKLLDENGKLIEPGWSRTLIQEYSRNDIKKRKTRIKEWDYYYIMSNKNKLCLCLTVSDLGYLGMHSVSLVDLKSAMEKTDSIIVPFPMGSTKMPPSSKEGNVVFKNNKLGMEFLHFGKKRILRMNYPSFNGSKGIRCYITLSEEPEDSMVIATPWDNDETAFYYNQKINCMRASGRIEYDGVTFELDPEQDFAGLDWGR
;
A
#
# COMPACT_ATOMS: atom_id res chain seq x y z
N MET A 1 -2.92 28.13 0.36
CA MET A 1 -1.46 28.00 0.16
C MET A 1 -1.17 26.50 0.06
N ARG A 2 -0.87 25.95 -1.13
CA ARG A 2 -0.87 24.47 -1.34
C ARG A 2 0.39 23.75 -0.83
N ASN A 3 1.44 24.47 -0.45
CA ASN A 3 2.75 23.90 -0.17
C ASN A 3 3.26 24.40 1.20
N HIS A 4 2.61 23.94 2.26
CA HIS A 4 2.99 24.23 3.64
C HIS A 4 2.88 22.96 4.48
N GLU A 5 3.61 22.93 5.61
CA GLU A 5 3.56 21.83 6.56
C GLU A 5 2.33 21.99 7.47
N VAL A 6 1.42 21.03 7.41
CA VAL A 6 0.33 20.88 8.37
C VAL A 6 0.93 20.31 9.65
N THR A 7 0.63 20.92 10.79
CA THR A 7 1.24 20.56 12.08
C THR A 7 0.23 20.21 13.17
N ASN A 8 -1.03 20.65 13.02
CA ASN A 8 -2.09 20.40 14.00
C ASN A 8 -2.96 19.21 13.58
N PRO A 9 -3.31 18.29 14.49
CA PRO A 9 -4.26 17.22 14.18
C PRO A 9 -5.69 17.75 13.97
N HIS A 10 -6.35 17.29 12.90
CA HIS A 10 -7.74 17.61 12.60
C HIS A 10 -8.34 16.59 11.60
N LYS A 11 -9.65 16.66 11.32
CA LYS A 11 -10.27 15.83 10.26
C LYS A 11 -9.74 16.19 8.88
N LEU A 12 -9.58 15.23 7.97
CA LEU A 12 -9.16 15.51 6.60
C LEU A 12 -10.19 16.41 5.86
N LEU A 13 -11.48 16.12 6.05
CA LEU A 13 -12.58 16.76 5.34
C LEU A 13 -13.51 17.53 6.29
N ASP A 14 -14.09 18.62 5.77
CA ASP A 14 -15.18 19.35 6.42
C ASP A 14 -16.54 18.63 6.23
N GLU A 15 -17.61 19.21 6.79
CA GLU A 15 -18.97 18.68 6.66
C GLU A 15 -19.49 18.58 5.22
N ASN A 16 -18.93 19.41 4.32
CA ASN A 16 -19.24 19.46 2.90
C ASN A 16 -18.38 18.51 2.06
N GLY A 17 -17.42 17.81 2.68
CA GLY A 17 -16.48 16.89 2.01
C GLY A 17 -15.34 17.58 1.26
N LYS A 18 -14.99 18.82 1.64
CA LYS A 18 -13.85 19.56 1.12
C LYS A 18 -12.64 19.37 2.03
N LEU A 19 -11.43 19.39 1.47
CA LEU A 19 -10.20 19.39 2.28
C LEU A 19 -10.17 20.63 3.19
N ILE A 20 -9.99 20.42 4.49
CA ILE A 20 -9.86 21.51 5.46
C ILE A 20 -8.56 22.29 5.23
N GLU A 21 -7.44 21.58 5.06
CA GLU A 21 -6.11 22.17 4.95
C GLU A 21 -5.25 21.38 3.94
N PRO A 22 -5.21 21.79 2.66
CA PRO A 22 -4.28 21.22 1.69
C PRO A 22 -2.82 21.49 2.05
N GLY A 23 -2.00 20.45 2.11
CA GLY A 23 -0.59 20.58 2.48
C GLY A 23 0.10 19.23 2.64
N TRP A 24 1.25 19.23 3.30
CA TRP A 24 2.00 18.02 3.64
C TRP A 24 2.27 17.92 5.13
N SER A 25 2.52 16.72 5.66
CA SER A 25 2.89 16.50 7.06
C SER A 25 3.82 15.30 7.21
N ARG A 26 4.54 15.24 8.35
CA ARG A 26 5.49 14.16 8.64
C ARG A 26 4.84 12.87 9.14
N THR A 27 3.60 12.97 9.62
CA THR A 27 2.83 11.83 10.13
C THR A 27 1.35 12.01 9.79
N LEU A 28 0.56 10.94 9.87
CA LEU A 28 -0.90 11.01 9.68
C LEU A 28 -1.56 11.82 10.81
N ILE A 29 -1.66 13.12 10.62
CA ILE A 29 -2.34 14.08 11.52
C ILE A 29 -3.72 14.52 10.99
N GLN A 30 -3.98 14.31 9.69
CA GLN A 30 -5.28 14.58 9.07
C GLN A 30 -6.11 13.29 9.05
N GLU A 31 -7.18 13.24 9.83
CA GLU A 31 -7.96 12.01 10.01
C GLU A 31 -8.84 11.74 8.80
N TYR A 32 -8.50 10.70 8.04
CA TYR A 32 -9.30 10.22 6.92
C TYR A 32 -10.52 9.41 7.41
N SER A 33 -11.68 9.68 6.82
CA SER A 33 -12.89 8.88 6.99
C SER A 33 -13.56 8.71 5.63
N ARG A 34 -13.71 7.45 5.19
CA ARG A 34 -14.41 7.13 3.95
C ARG A 34 -15.86 7.64 3.94
N ASN A 35 -16.49 7.79 5.10
CA ASN A 35 -17.87 8.27 5.25
C ASN A 35 -18.02 9.78 5.04
N ASP A 36 -16.92 10.54 5.14
CA ASP A 36 -16.95 12.00 5.00
C ASP A 36 -16.92 12.41 3.50
N ILE A 37 -16.60 11.46 2.60
CA ILE A 37 -16.53 11.67 1.16
C ILE A 37 -17.93 11.80 0.54
N LYS A 38 -18.19 12.90 -0.18
CA LYS A 38 -19.49 13.14 -0.85
C LYS A 38 -19.57 12.59 -2.28
N LYS A 39 -18.53 11.93 -2.77
CA LYS A 39 -18.50 11.30 -4.08
C LYS A 39 -19.19 9.93 -4.07
N ARG A 40 -19.66 9.51 -5.25
CA ARG A 40 -20.23 8.17 -5.47
C ARG A 40 -19.17 7.10 -5.11
N LYS A 41 -19.60 5.98 -4.54
CA LYS A 41 -18.71 4.87 -4.13
C LYS A 41 -17.80 4.36 -5.26
N THR A 42 -18.24 4.45 -6.52
CA THR A 42 -17.47 4.08 -7.71
C THR A 42 -16.29 5.01 -8.02
N ARG A 43 -16.20 6.17 -7.34
CA ARG A 43 -15.16 7.18 -7.52
C ARG A 43 -14.11 7.18 -6.40
N ILE A 44 -14.35 6.44 -5.32
CA ILE A 44 -13.45 6.33 -4.18
C ILE A 44 -12.40 5.26 -4.51
N LYS A 45 -11.12 5.59 -4.32
CA LYS A 45 -10.00 4.71 -4.60
C LYS A 45 -9.14 4.60 -3.35
N GLU A 46 -8.91 3.39 -2.88
CA GLU A 46 -8.08 3.11 -1.72
C GLU A 46 -7.09 2.00 -2.06
N TRP A 47 -5.84 2.13 -1.64
CA TRP A 47 -4.84 1.09 -1.83
C TRP A 47 -3.75 1.12 -0.77
N ASP A 48 -3.17 -0.06 -0.58
CA ASP A 48 -1.90 -0.24 0.11
C ASP A 48 -0.97 -0.96 -0.88
N TYR A 49 0.17 -0.33 -1.15
CA TYR A 49 1.21 -0.84 -2.03
C TYR A 49 2.53 -0.93 -1.26
N TYR A 50 3.03 -2.15 -1.10
CA TYR A 50 4.37 -2.37 -0.56
C TYR A 50 5.33 -2.69 -1.70
N TYR A 51 6.52 -2.07 -1.65
CA TYR A 51 7.66 -2.48 -2.47
C TYR A 51 8.77 -2.93 -1.53
N ILE A 52 9.37 -4.08 -1.82
CA ILE A 52 10.46 -4.69 -1.05
C ILE A 52 11.67 -4.79 -1.98
N MET A 53 12.71 -4.03 -1.67
CA MET A 53 13.97 -3.99 -2.40
C MET A 53 14.99 -4.89 -1.68
N SER A 54 15.35 -6.03 -2.30
CA SER A 54 16.46 -6.85 -1.82
C SER A 54 17.74 -6.51 -2.57
N ASN A 55 18.59 -5.70 -1.95
CA ASN A 55 19.92 -5.36 -2.46
C ASN A 55 20.84 -6.58 -2.50
N LYS A 56 20.67 -7.49 -1.52
CA LYS A 56 21.42 -8.75 -1.42
C LYS A 56 21.13 -9.67 -2.60
N ASN A 57 19.85 -9.88 -2.90
CA ASN A 57 19.44 -10.80 -3.94
C ASN A 57 19.34 -10.13 -5.33
N LYS A 58 19.42 -8.79 -5.39
CA LYS A 58 19.21 -7.97 -6.60
C LYS A 58 17.83 -8.21 -7.21
N LEU A 59 16.79 -8.14 -6.38
CA LEU A 59 15.40 -8.26 -6.81
C LEU A 59 14.51 -7.25 -6.08
N CYS A 60 13.35 -6.95 -6.67
CA CYS A 60 12.28 -6.20 -6.03
C CYS A 60 10.98 -7.01 -6.07
N LEU A 61 10.24 -7.04 -4.97
CA LEU A 61 8.88 -7.59 -4.90
C LEU A 61 7.91 -6.45 -4.61
N CYS A 62 6.86 -6.31 -5.40
CA CYS A 62 5.79 -5.35 -5.16
C CYS A 62 4.45 -6.06 -4.94
N LEU A 63 3.71 -5.63 -3.93
CA LEU A 63 2.44 -6.20 -3.52
C LEU A 63 1.40 -5.10 -3.40
N THR A 64 0.28 -5.24 -4.11
CA THR A 64 -0.81 -4.26 -4.08
C THR A 64 -2.11 -4.93 -3.64
N VAL A 65 -2.82 -4.32 -2.70
CA VAL A 65 -4.26 -4.52 -2.51
C VAL A 65 -4.95 -3.18 -2.77
N SER A 66 -5.94 -3.16 -3.67
CA SER A 66 -6.67 -1.93 -3.98
C SER A 66 -8.16 -2.15 -4.19
N ASP A 67 -8.93 -1.14 -3.77
CA ASP A 67 -10.34 -0.93 -4.06
C ASP A 67 -10.45 0.36 -4.87
N LEU A 68 -10.58 0.25 -6.19
CA LEU A 68 -10.65 1.40 -7.10
C LEU A 68 -12.10 1.86 -7.34
N GLY A 69 -13.02 1.49 -6.44
CA GLY A 69 -14.44 1.78 -6.51
C GLY A 69 -15.21 0.78 -7.36
N TYR A 70 -15.10 0.89 -8.69
CA TYR A 70 -15.76 -0.04 -9.62
C TYR A 70 -14.92 -1.29 -9.96
N LEU A 71 -13.65 -1.30 -9.57
CA LEU A 71 -12.69 -2.38 -9.84
C LEU A 71 -11.80 -2.60 -8.62
N GLY A 72 -11.62 -3.84 -8.19
CA GLY A 72 -10.56 -4.23 -7.27
C GLY A 72 -9.39 -4.76 -8.06
N MET A 73 -8.17 -4.39 -7.68
CA MET A 73 -6.95 -4.87 -8.32
C MET A 73 -5.95 -5.29 -7.25
N HIS A 74 -5.61 -6.57 -7.25
CA HIS A 74 -4.62 -7.17 -6.35
C HIS A 74 -3.46 -7.67 -7.18
N SER A 75 -2.30 -7.03 -7.05
CA SER A 75 -1.17 -7.21 -7.98
C SER A 75 0.06 -7.73 -7.26
N VAL A 76 0.80 -8.60 -7.95
CA VAL A 76 2.13 -9.06 -7.56
C VAL A 76 3.09 -8.77 -8.71
N SER A 77 4.18 -8.07 -8.41
CA SER A 77 5.25 -7.80 -9.36
C SER A 77 6.57 -8.31 -8.80
N LEU A 78 7.32 -9.08 -9.58
CA LEU A 78 8.68 -9.48 -9.27
C LEU A 78 9.62 -8.89 -10.33
N VAL A 79 10.58 -8.10 -9.88
CA VAL A 79 11.62 -7.50 -10.73
C VAL A 79 12.95 -8.16 -10.41
N ASP A 80 13.60 -8.75 -11.41
CA ASP A 80 14.98 -9.20 -11.34
C ASP A 80 15.90 -8.08 -11.86
N LEU A 81 16.69 -7.51 -10.96
CA LEU A 81 17.58 -6.40 -11.27
C LEU A 81 18.87 -6.85 -11.96
N LYS A 82 19.21 -8.14 -11.93
CA LYS A 82 20.38 -8.68 -12.63
C LYS A 82 20.10 -8.81 -14.12
N SER A 83 18.91 -9.32 -14.47
CA SER A 83 18.50 -9.56 -15.85
C SER A 83 17.65 -8.43 -16.44
N ALA A 84 17.31 -7.41 -15.66
CA ALA A 84 16.40 -6.32 -16.02
C ALA A 84 15.03 -6.84 -16.52
N MET A 85 14.52 -7.89 -15.87
CA MET A 85 13.23 -8.48 -16.19
C MET A 85 12.20 -8.15 -15.12
N GLU A 86 10.97 -7.94 -15.56
CA GLU A 86 9.80 -7.80 -14.70
C GLU A 86 8.77 -8.86 -15.06
N LYS A 87 8.15 -9.45 -14.03
CA LYS A 87 6.89 -10.15 -14.16
C LYS A 87 5.85 -9.55 -13.24
N THR A 88 4.76 -9.09 -13.82
CA THR A 88 3.57 -8.62 -13.11
C THR A 88 2.37 -9.48 -13.47
N ASP A 89 1.55 -9.79 -12.47
CA ASP A 89 0.25 -10.41 -12.66
C ASP A 89 -0.75 -9.89 -11.61
N SER A 90 -2.02 -9.75 -12.00
CA SER A 90 -3.04 -9.10 -11.19
C SER A 90 -4.36 -9.87 -11.21
N ILE A 91 -4.99 -9.95 -10.04
CA ILE A 91 -6.37 -10.39 -9.90
C ILE A 91 -7.28 -9.18 -9.94
N ILE A 92 -8.23 -9.21 -10.87
CA ILE A 92 -9.27 -8.20 -11.02
C ILE A 92 -10.57 -8.69 -10.37
N VAL A 93 -11.15 -7.85 -9.52
CA VAL A 93 -12.42 -8.12 -8.84
C VAL A 93 -13.44 -7.06 -9.28
N PRO A 94 -14.60 -7.43 -9.84
CA PRO A 94 -15.59 -6.46 -10.24
C PRO A 94 -16.29 -5.87 -9.00
N PHE A 95 -16.50 -4.55 -9.03
CA PHE A 95 -17.39 -3.83 -8.09
C PHE A 95 -17.10 -4.04 -6.59
N PRO A 96 -15.86 -3.88 -6.10
CA PRO A 96 -15.59 -4.02 -4.67
C PRO A 96 -16.29 -2.94 -3.86
N MET A 97 -16.39 -1.70 -4.36
CA MET A 97 -17.19 -0.59 -3.79
C MET A 97 -17.01 -0.37 -2.27
N GLY A 98 -15.82 -0.64 -1.73
CA GLY A 98 -15.49 -0.53 -0.30
C GLY A 98 -15.58 -1.85 0.49
N SER A 99 -15.96 -2.95 -0.14
CA SER A 99 -16.00 -4.27 0.51
C SER A 99 -14.62 -4.79 0.93
N THR A 100 -13.55 -4.24 0.35
CA THR A 100 -12.16 -4.51 0.76
C THR A 100 -11.86 -4.03 2.18
N LYS A 101 -12.66 -3.10 2.72
CA LYS A 101 -12.53 -2.55 4.09
C LYS A 101 -11.12 -2.06 4.40
N MET A 102 -10.53 -1.31 3.48
CA MET A 102 -9.20 -0.73 3.66
C MET A 102 -9.19 0.16 4.92
N PRO A 103 -8.19 0.02 5.82
CA PRO A 103 -8.13 0.83 7.03
C PRO A 103 -8.04 2.33 6.73
N PRO A 104 -8.64 3.20 7.55
CA PRO A 104 -8.58 4.65 7.35
C PRO A 104 -7.22 5.26 7.69
N SER A 105 -6.31 4.48 8.27
CA SER A 105 -4.97 4.87 8.69
C SER A 105 -3.97 3.81 8.26
N SER A 106 -2.74 4.19 7.99
CA SER A 106 -1.66 3.23 7.76
C SER A 106 -1.03 2.73 9.06
N LYS A 107 -1.32 3.35 10.22
CA LYS A 107 -0.73 3.02 11.54
C LYS A 107 -1.30 1.73 12.13
N GLU A 108 -2.52 1.37 11.74
CA GLU A 108 -3.27 0.25 12.30
C GLU A 108 -4.23 -0.34 11.28
N GLY A 109 -4.79 -1.51 11.63
CA GLY A 109 -5.66 -2.27 10.76
C GLY A 109 -4.91 -3.26 9.90
N ASN A 110 -5.62 -4.31 9.51
CA ASN A 110 -5.10 -5.35 8.64
C ASN A 110 -5.77 -5.22 7.27
N VAL A 111 -5.00 -5.50 6.22
CA VAL A 111 -5.52 -5.61 4.86
C VAL A 111 -5.40 -7.07 4.43
N VAL A 112 -6.53 -7.68 4.07
CA VAL A 112 -6.58 -9.09 3.69
C VAL A 112 -7.38 -9.26 2.42
N PHE A 113 -6.76 -9.85 1.41
CA PHE A 113 -7.42 -10.32 0.21
C PHE A 113 -7.16 -11.82 0.04
N LYS A 114 -8.21 -12.59 -0.25
CA LYS A 114 -8.08 -14.02 -0.51
C LYS A 114 -9.13 -14.52 -1.48
N ASN A 115 -8.69 -15.25 -2.49
CA ASN A 115 -9.54 -16.12 -3.30
C ASN A 115 -8.84 -17.46 -3.56
N ASN A 116 -9.32 -18.22 -4.53
CA ASN A 116 -8.76 -19.52 -4.91
C ASN A 116 -7.40 -19.43 -5.64
N LYS A 117 -7.01 -18.25 -6.14
CA LYS A 117 -5.77 -18.03 -6.89
C LYS A 117 -4.69 -17.33 -6.06
N LEU A 118 -5.07 -16.31 -5.31
CA LEU A 118 -4.16 -15.42 -4.59
C LEU A 118 -4.65 -15.23 -3.15
N GLY A 119 -3.74 -15.41 -2.19
CA GLY A 119 -3.88 -14.91 -0.83
C GLY A 119 -2.84 -13.82 -0.59
N MET A 120 -3.26 -12.70 -0.01
CA MET A 120 -2.40 -11.56 0.34
C MET A 120 -2.87 -10.94 1.66
N GLU A 121 -1.96 -10.78 2.60
CA GLU A 121 -2.23 -10.24 3.94
C GLU A 121 -1.14 -9.23 4.32
N PHE A 122 -1.55 -8.02 4.69
CA PHE A 122 -0.71 -7.01 5.33
C PHE A 122 -1.22 -6.83 6.75
N LEU A 123 -0.42 -7.30 7.71
CA LEU A 123 -0.85 -7.44 9.10
C LEU A 123 -0.02 -6.56 10.02
N HIS A 124 -0.67 -5.91 10.97
CA HIS A 124 -0.02 -5.10 11.99
C HIS A 124 0.23 -5.91 13.27
N PHE A 125 1.46 -5.87 13.78
CA PHE A 125 1.87 -6.53 15.02
C PHE A 125 2.77 -5.59 15.83
N GLY A 126 2.15 -4.73 16.64
CA GLY A 126 2.87 -3.69 17.40
C GLY A 126 3.62 -2.75 16.45
N LYS A 127 4.94 -2.62 16.62
CA LYS A 127 5.82 -1.81 15.76
C LYS A 127 6.29 -2.52 14.48
N LYS A 128 5.74 -3.69 14.17
CA LYS A 128 6.11 -4.49 13.01
C LYS A 128 4.91 -4.67 12.08
N ARG A 129 5.22 -4.84 10.79
CA ARG A 129 4.24 -5.24 9.77
C ARG A 129 4.64 -6.60 9.22
N ILE A 130 3.67 -7.46 8.95
CA ILE A 130 3.89 -8.78 8.35
C ILE A 130 3.20 -8.80 6.99
N LEU A 131 3.98 -9.04 5.94
CA LEU A 131 3.47 -9.23 4.59
C LEU A 131 3.50 -10.72 4.26
N ARG A 132 2.32 -11.30 4.01
CA ARG A 132 2.16 -12.69 3.57
C ARG A 132 1.48 -12.71 2.23
N MET A 133 2.02 -13.47 1.30
CA MET A 133 1.39 -13.66 0.01
C MET A 133 1.68 -15.06 -0.52
N ASN A 134 0.70 -15.66 -1.18
CA ASN A 134 0.86 -16.92 -1.90
C ASN A 134 0.04 -16.86 -3.20
N TYR A 135 0.72 -17.02 -4.33
CA TYR A 135 0.14 -17.02 -5.66
C TYR A 135 0.69 -18.20 -6.50
N PRO A 136 0.08 -19.41 -6.40
CA PRO A 136 0.62 -20.62 -7.01
C PRO A 136 0.71 -20.60 -8.55
N SER A 137 -0.23 -19.92 -9.23
CA SER A 137 -0.25 -19.87 -10.70
C SER A 137 0.63 -18.77 -11.30
N PHE A 138 1.34 -17.99 -10.46
CA PHE A 138 2.15 -16.89 -10.91
C PHE A 138 3.22 -17.33 -11.93
N ASN A 139 3.38 -16.52 -12.98
CA ASN A 139 4.28 -16.76 -14.10
C ASN A 139 4.24 -18.17 -14.71
N GLY A 140 3.03 -18.65 -15.05
CA GLY A 140 2.87 -19.95 -15.68
C GLY A 140 3.10 -21.11 -14.71
N SER A 141 2.54 -21.02 -13.50
CA SER A 141 2.63 -22.04 -12.45
C SER A 141 4.01 -22.23 -11.80
N LYS A 142 4.97 -21.33 -12.09
CA LYS A 142 6.22 -21.24 -11.30
C LYS A 142 5.94 -20.96 -9.82
N GLY A 143 4.86 -20.21 -9.58
CA GLY A 143 4.41 -19.86 -8.25
C GLY A 143 5.30 -18.82 -7.58
N ILE A 144 4.69 -18.03 -6.71
CA ILE A 144 5.42 -17.11 -5.83
C ILE A 144 4.75 -17.07 -4.47
N ARG A 145 5.54 -17.05 -3.41
CA ARG A 145 5.06 -16.81 -2.05
C ARG A 145 6.06 -16.01 -1.24
N CYS A 146 5.59 -15.29 -0.23
CA CYS A 146 6.47 -14.59 0.70
C CYS A 146 5.92 -14.60 2.11
N TYR A 147 6.86 -14.52 3.06
CA TYR A 147 6.60 -14.16 4.45
C TYR A 147 7.67 -13.17 4.84
N ILE A 148 7.29 -11.90 4.96
CA ILE A 148 8.22 -10.80 5.19
C ILE A 148 7.80 -10.05 6.45
N THR A 149 8.76 -9.79 7.33
CA THR A 149 8.59 -8.91 8.48
C THR A 149 9.26 -7.59 8.20
N LEU A 150 8.48 -6.51 8.28
CA LEU A 150 8.96 -5.14 8.22
C LEU A 150 9.09 -4.58 9.64
N SER A 151 10.20 -3.89 9.88
CA SER A 151 10.53 -3.27 11.17
C SER A 151 11.26 -1.94 10.97
N GLU A 152 11.49 -1.22 12.06
CA GLU A 152 12.13 0.12 12.02
C GLU A 152 11.42 1.07 11.05
N GLU A 153 10.10 1.14 11.16
CA GLU A 153 9.35 2.21 10.49
C GLU A 153 9.91 3.56 10.92
N PRO A 154 10.31 4.44 9.98
CA PRO A 154 10.86 5.74 10.33
C PRO A 154 9.83 6.61 11.06
N GLU A 155 10.31 7.49 11.93
CA GLU A 155 9.45 8.44 12.65
C GLU A 155 8.78 9.41 11.67
N ASP A 156 9.54 9.86 10.66
CA ASP A 156 9.07 10.73 9.60
C ASP A 156 8.60 9.93 8.37
N SER A 157 7.47 10.35 7.84
CA SER A 157 6.88 9.89 6.57
C SER A 157 6.45 11.10 5.75
N MET A 158 6.10 10.92 4.49
CA MET A 158 5.56 12.01 3.68
C MET A 158 4.07 11.80 3.46
N VAL A 159 3.25 12.58 4.18
CA VAL A 159 1.79 12.59 4.05
C VAL A 159 1.37 13.83 3.27
N ILE A 160 0.51 13.69 2.25
CA ILE A 160 0.11 14.81 1.38
C ILE A 160 -1.40 14.75 1.12
N ALA A 161 -2.07 15.89 1.28
CA ALA A 161 -3.47 16.10 0.92
C ALA A 161 -3.56 17.06 -0.28
N THR A 162 -3.84 16.51 -1.46
CA THR A 162 -3.86 17.27 -2.72
C THR A 162 -5.30 17.45 -3.22
N PRO A 163 -5.82 18.69 -3.34
CA PRO A 163 -7.13 18.97 -3.94
C PRO A 163 -7.07 18.95 -5.47
N TRP A 164 -8.18 18.64 -6.13
CA TRP A 164 -8.32 18.83 -7.58
C TRP A 164 -8.75 20.25 -7.94
N ASP A 165 -8.15 20.81 -8.99
CA ASP A 165 -8.40 22.18 -9.44
C ASP A 165 -9.86 22.43 -9.84
N ASN A 166 -10.50 21.44 -10.45
CA ASN A 166 -11.83 21.56 -11.04
C ASN A 166 -12.93 20.85 -10.23
N ASP A 167 -12.62 20.37 -9.02
CA ASP A 167 -13.57 19.64 -8.18
C ASP A 167 -13.21 19.78 -6.69
N GLU A 168 -13.88 20.71 -6.00
CA GLU A 168 -13.60 21.07 -4.60
C GLU A 168 -13.80 19.93 -3.58
N THR A 169 -14.51 18.87 -3.98
CA THR A 169 -14.79 17.69 -3.13
C THR A 169 -14.01 16.45 -3.58
N ALA A 170 -13.06 16.63 -4.50
CA ALA A 170 -12.13 15.60 -4.92
C ALA A 170 -10.71 15.92 -4.42
N PHE A 171 -10.05 14.88 -3.95
CA PHE A 171 -8.72 14.96 -3.39
C PHE A 171 -7.95 13.68 -3.67
N TYR A 172 -6.65 13.72 -3.39
CA TYR A 172 -5.81 12.56 -3.20
C TYR A 172 -5.08 12.70 -1.88
N TYR A 173 -5.31 11.76 -0.98
CA TYR A 173 -4.65 11.71 0.31
C TYR A 173 -3.71 10.51 0.34
N ASN A 174 -2.41 10.76 0.50
CA ASN A 174 -1.42 9.70 0.42
C ASN A 174 -0.35 9.81 1.48
N GLN A 175 0.25 8.67 1.81
CA GLN A 175 1.41 8.59 2.67
C GLN A 175 2.48 7.72 2.01
N LYS A 176 3.73 8.19 2.05
CA LYS A 176 4.91 7.40 1.71
C LYS A 176 5.72 7.14 2.97
N ILE A 177 5.89 5.86 3.31
CA ILE A 177 6.81 5.40 4.36
C ILE A 177 7.92 4.66 3.64
N ASN A 178 9.17 5.07 3.82
CA ASN A 178 10.31 4.46 3.13
C ASN A 178 11.28 3.85 4.14
N CYS A 179 12.21 3.02 3.66
CA CYS A 179 13.35 2.54 4.44
C CYS A 179 13.02 1.65 5.66
N MET A 180 11.86 1.00 5.71
CA MET A 180 11.61 -0.07 6.70
C MET A 180 12.60 -1.23 6.46
N ARG A 181 13.18 -1.81 7.50
CA ARG A 181 14.02 -3.02 7.37
C ARG A 181 13.17 -4.22 7.02
N ALA A 182 13.60 -4.99 6.01
CA ALA A 182 12.88 -6.18 5.55
C ALA A 182 13.64 -7.46 5.90
N SER A 183 12.95 -8.40 6.53
CA SER A 183 13.50 -9.73 6.86
C SER A 183 12.48 -10.82 6.50
N GLY A 184 12.94 -12.07 6.38
CA GLY A 184 12.11 -13.20 5.96
C GLY A 184 12.48 -13.65 4.56
N ARG A 185 11.51 -14.16 3.80
CA ARG A 185 11.81 -14.83 2.52
C ARG A 185 10.78 -14.60 1.43
N ILE A 186 11.28 -14.66 0.21
CA ILE A 186 10.52 -14.73 -1.03
C ILE A 186 10.89 -16.05 -1.69
N GLU A 187 9.88 -16.83 -2.08
CA GLU A 187 10.09 -18.07 -2.80
C GLU A 187 9.43 -17.96 -4.17
N TYR A 188 10.21 -18.20 -5.22
CA TYR A 188 9.78 -18.08 -6.61
C TYR A 188 10.47 -19.14 -7.46
N ASP A 189 9.70 -19.88 -8.26
CA ASP A 189 10.22 -20.91 -9.17
C ASP A 189 11.10 -21.96 -8.47
N GLY A 190 10.70 -22.37 -7.26
CA GLY A 190 11.44 -23.31 -6.42
C GLY A 190 12.69 -22.75 -5.74
N VAL A 191 13.06 -21.49 -5.99
CA VAL A 191 14.20 -20.82 -5.37
C VAL A 191 13.75 -19.97 -4.19
N THR A 192 14.47 -20.06 -3.08
CA THR A 192 14.24 -19.22 -1.88
C THR A 192 15.26 -18.10 -1.81
N PHE A 193 14.78 -16.87 -1.69
CA PHE A 193 15.56 -15.65 -1.49
C PHE A 193 15.34 -15.15 -0.06
N GLU A 194 16.35 -15.34 0.79
CA GLU A 194 16.34 -14.85 2.17
C GLU A 194 16.74 -13.36 2.20
N LEU A 195 15.87 -12.57 2.81
CA LEU A 195 16.07 -11.13 3.00
C LEU A 195 16.96 -10.88 4.22
N ASP A 196 17.85 -9.90 4.08
CA ASP A 196 18.74 -9.47 5.14
C ASP A 196 18.34 -8.06 5.61
N PRO A 197 17.83 -7.87 6.85
CA PRO A 197 17.39 -6.57 7.32
C PRO A 197 18.49 -5.50 7.38
N GLU A 198 19.77 -5.89 7.35
CA GLU A 198 20.87 -4.91 7.27
C GLU A 198 20.99 -4.29 5.87
N GLN A 199 20.57 -5.01 4.83
CA GLN A 199 20.78 -4.66 3.41
C GLN A 199 19.48 -4.41 2.64
N ASP A 200 18.37 -5.01 3.08
CA ASP A 200 17.11 -5.08 2.35
C ASP A 200 16.04 -4.23 3.03
N PHE A 201 15.29 -3.51 2.21
CA PHE A 201 14.37 -2.47 2.67
C PHE A 201 13.00 -2.62 2.03
N ALA A 202 12.00 -2.03 2.66
CA ALA A 202 10.68 -1.87 2.08
C ALA A 202 10.15 -0.45 2.25
N GLY A 203 9.21 -0.09 1.40
CA GLY A 203 8.36 1.08 1.60
C GLY A 203 6.89 0.77 1.37
N LEU A 204 6.05 1.66 1.90
CA LEU A 204 4.62 1.69 1.74
C LEU A 204 4.21 2.95 1.00
N ASP A 205 3.43 2.76 -0.05
CA ASP A 205 2.59 3.75 -0.67
C ASP A 205 1.13 3.48 -0.28
N TRP A 206 0.61 4.31 0.60
CA TRP A 206 -0.75 4.24 1.10
C TRP A 206 -1.56 5.38 0.48
N GLY A 207 -2.70 5.06 -0.13
CA GLY A 207 -3.52 6.05 -0.82
C GLY A 207 -5.00 5.92 -0.50
N ARG A 208 -5.68 7.05 -0.35
CA ARG A 208 -7.12 7.19 -0.08
C ARG A 208 -7.74 8.34 -0.88
#